data_AF-A0A182NJF3-F1
#
_entry.id   AF-A0A182NJF3-F1
#
_cell.length_a   1.000
_cell.length_b   1.000
_cell.length_c   1.000
_cell.angle_alpha   90.00
_cell.angle_beta   90.00
_cell.angle_gamma   90.00
#
_symmetry.space_group_name_H-M   'P 1'
#
loop_
_entity.id
_entity.type
_entity.pdbx_description
1 polymer ?
#
loop_
_entity_poly.entity_id
_entity_poly.type
_entity_poly.pdbx_seq_one_letter_code
_entity_poly.pdbx_strand_id
1 'polypeptide(L)'
;MPFPAAVNYILLITVAIAPAWAADADKVVFQFPEYDFKETSKNELTFREYESACDQSNRCTEFDGIERTRCVRECISPSCYQEIYKFDELEEGEIDVRLNSFRACFMQRLNRNRG
;
A
#
# COMPACT_ATOMS: atom_id res chain seq x y z
N MET A 1 -25.91 -45.74 54.99
CA MET A 1 -26.84 -44.62 54.71
C MET A 1 -26.02 -43.33 54.67
N PRO A 2 -26.33 -42.41 53.76
CA PRO A 2 -25.47 -42.15 52.60
C PRO A 2 -24.55 -40.93 52.76
N PHE A 3 -23.43 -40.99 52.04
CA PHE A 3 -22.55 -39.85 51.77
C PHE A 3 -23.34 -38.71 51.11
N PRO A 4 -23.11 -37.43 51.46
CA PRO A 4 -23.81 -36.33 50.85
C PRO A 4 -23.35 -36.19 49.39
N ALA A 5 -24.23 -36.59 48.47
CA ALA A 5 -24.11 -36.39 47.03
C ALA A 5 -24.32 -34.92 46.65
N ALA A 6 -23.48 -34.02 47.19
CA ALA A 6 -23.59 -32.58 46.95
C ALA A 6 -22.25 -31.92 46.61
N VAL A 7 -21.20 -32.71 46.32
CA VAL A 7 -19.89 -32.19 45.93
C VAL A 7 -19.51 -32.74 44.57
N ASN A 8 -20.37 -32.56 43.56
CA ASN A 8 -20.00 -32.92 42.17
C ASN A 8 -20.86 -32.26 41.08
N TYR A 9 -21.39 -31.06 41.35
CA TYR A 9 -22.05 -30.25 40.30
C TYR A 9 -21.52 -28.83 40.16
N ILE A 10 -20.51 -28.44 40.95
CA ILE A 10 -19.89 -27.10 40.83
C ILE A 10 -18.75 -27.10 39.80
N LEU A 11 -18.22 -28.28 39.43
CA LEU A 11 -17.11 -28.44 38.49
C LEU A 11 -17.54 -28.70 37.03
N LEU A 12 -18.83 -28.57 36.71
CA LEU A 12 -19.34 -28.76 35.34
C LEU A 12 -19.93 -27.48 34.71
N ILE A 13 -19.89 -26.33 35.40
CA ILE A 13 -20.45 -25.07 34.88
C ILE A 13 -19.36 -24.10 34.38
N THR A 14 -18.08 -24.36 34.65
CA THR A 14 -16.99 -23.46 34.18
C THR A 14 -16.57 -23.66 32.72
N VAL A 15 -17.13 -24.63 31.99
CA VAL A 15 -16.75 -24.89 30.59
C VAL A 15 -17.67 -24.20 29.56
N ALA A 16 -18.80 -23.62 29.97
CA ALA A 16 -19.79 -23.10 29.02
C ALA A 16 -19.73 -21.59 28.74
N ILE A 17 -18.81 -20.85 29.35
CA ILE A 17 -18.63 -19.41 29.06
C ILE A 17 -17.13 -19.12 29.00
N ALA A 18 -16.44 -19.72 28.03
CA ALA A 18 -15.30 -19.02 27.46
C ALA A 18 -15.91 -17.81 26.74
N PRO A 19 -15.66 -16.55 27.17
CA PRO A 19 -15.93 -15.44 26.27
C PRO A 19 -15.11 -15.75 25.02
N ALA A 20 -15.81 -15.97 23.91
CA ALA A 20 -15.19 -15.97 22.61
C ALA A 20 -14.63 -14.56 22.42
N TRP A 21 -13.39 -14.36 22.86
CA TRP A 21 -12.57 -13.28 22.36
C TRP A 21 -12.29 -13.63 20.91
N ALA A 22 -13.29 -13.38 20.06
CA ALA A 22 -13.05 -13.15 18.66
C ALA A 22 -12.13 -11.94 18.64
N ALA A 23 -10.83 -12.19 18.48
CA ALA A 23 -9.92 -11.16 18.06
C ALA A 23 -10.43 -10.74 16.69
N ASP A 24 -11.17 -9.63 16.66
CA ASP A 24 -11.47 -8.96 15.41
C ASP A 24 -10.09 -8.61 14.83
N ALA A 25 -9.73 -9.27 13.74
CA ALA A 25 -8.45 -9.04 13.09
C ALA A 25 -8.53 -7.62 12.53
N ASP A 26 -8.02 -6.66 13.30
CA ASP A 26 -8.03 -5.24 12.96
C ASP A 26 -7.41 -5.08 11.58
N LYS A 27 -8.26 -4.81 10.58
CA LYS A 27 -7.80 -4.61 9.21
C LYS A 27 -7.06 -3.29 9.19
N VAL A 28 -5.74 -3.34 9.21
CA VAL A 28 -4.90 -2.17 9.01
C VAL A 28 -5.11 -1.69 7.57
N VAL A 29 -5.92 -0.65 7.41
CA VAL A 29 -6.08 0.02 6.11
C VAL A 29 -4.86 0.88 5.90
N PHE A 30 -4.06 0.54 4.88
CA PHE A 30 -2.93 1.33 4.47
C PHE A 30 -3.41 2.69 3.93
N GLN A 31 -2.99 3.77 4.59
CA GLN A 31 -3.39 5.13 4.22
C GLN A 31 -2.29 5.81 3.41
N PHE A 32 -2.67 6.42 2.29
CA PHE A 32 -1.78 7.22 1.45
C PHE A 32 -2.55 8.39 0.82
N PRO A 33 -1.87 9.43 0.34
CA PRO A 33 -2.53 10.50 -0.41
C PRO A 33 -3.18 9.94 -1.68
N GLU A 34 -4.52 9.89 -1.68
CA GLU A 34 -5.29 9.41 -2.82
C GLU A 34 -5.54 10.52 -3.83
N TYR A 35 -5.28 10.20 -5.09
CA TYR A 35 -5.51 11.10 -6.22
C TYR A 35 -6.24 10.37 -7.33
N ASP A 36 -7.32 10.96 -7.83
CA ASP A 36 -8.11 10.39 -8.92
C ASP A 36 -7.34 10.45 -10.25
N PHE A 37 -6.86 9.29 -10.70
CA PHE A 37 -6.26 9.18 -12.02
C PHE A 37 -7.34 9.01 -13.07
N LYS A 38 -7.42 9.98 -13.98
CA LYS A 38 -8.25 9.86 -15.18
C LYS A 38 -7.54 8.99 -16.21
N GLU A 39 -7.90 7.72 -16.25
CA GLU A 39 -7.44 6.75 -17.26
C GLU A 39 -7.99 7.15 -18.64
N THR A 40 -7.18 7.93 -19.36
CA THR A 40 -7.43 8.28 -20.75
C THR A 40 -6.23 7.86 -21.57
N SER A 41 -6.44 7.50 -22.84
CA SER A 41 -5.33 7.06 -23.72
C SER A 41 -4.21 8.09 -23.80
N LYS A 42 -4.54 9.39 -23.75
CA LYS A 42 -3.55 10.47 -23.73
C LYS A 42 -2.71 10.45 -22.46
N ASN A 43 -3.35 10.36 -21.28
CA ASN A 43 -2.62 10.34 -20.01
C ASN A 43 -1.77 9.08 -19.88
N GLU A 44 -2.28 7.92 -20.28
CA GLU A 44 -1.51 6.68 -20.24
C GLU A 44 -0.28 6.76 -21.15
N LEU A 45 -0.46 7.21 -22.41
CA LEU A 45 0.64 7.37 -23.34
C LEU A 45 1.70 8.34 -22.80
N THR A 46 1.28 9.52 -22.34
CA THR A 46 2.19 10.51 -21.75
C THR A 46 2.92 9.94 -20.54
N PHE A 47 2.25 9.20 -19.65
CA PHE A 47 2.94 8.59 -18.51
C PHE A 47 3.99 7.57 -18.95
N ARG A 48 3.63 6.68 -19.89
CA ARG A 48 4.54 5.65 -20.43
C ARG A 48 5.75 6.25 -21.13
N GLU A 49 5.60 7.38 -21.81
CA GLU A 49 6.72 8.11 -22.43
C GLU A 49 7.74 8.57 -21.37
N TYR A 50 7.28 9.16 -20.27
CA TYR A 50 8.16 9.60 -19.18
C TYR A 50 8.77 8.43 -18.44
N GLU A 51 8.00 7.37 -18.20
CA GLU A 51 8.49 6.13 -17.58
C GLU A 51 9.60 5.50 -18.41
N SER A 52 9.40 5.36 -19.73
CA SER A 52 10.40 4.85 -20.66
C SER A 52 11.65 5.74 -20.72
N ALA A 53 11.49 7.06 -20.76
CA ALA A 53 12.62 8.00 -20.79
C ALA A 53 13.47 7.92 -19.50
N CYS A 54 12.82 7.81 -18.34
CA CYS A 54 13.51 7.66 -17.06
C CYS A 54 14.16 6.29 -16.90
N ASP A 55 13.49 5.22 -17.35
CA ASP A 55 14.01 3.86 -17.29
C ASP A 55 15.26 3.65 -18.16
N GLN A 56 15.33 4.36 -19.29
CA GLN A 56 16.49 4.36 -20.20
C GLN A 56 17.56 5.40 -19.83
N SER A 57 17.34 6.19 -18.78
CA SER A 57 18.31 7.19 -18.36
C SER A 57 19.53 6.53 -17.72
N ASN A 58 20.73 7.07 -17.98
CA ASN A 58 21.98 6.57 -17.39
C ASN A 58 21.93 6.51 -15.85
N ARG A 59 21.09 7.34 -15.22
CA ARG A 59 20.90 7.34 -13.77
C ARG A 59 20.22 6.06 -13.27
N CYS A 60 19.19 5.59 -13.97
CA CYS A 60 18.40 4.46 -13.49
C CYS A 60 18.84 3.11 -14.06
N THR A 61 19.62 3.10 -15.14
CA THR A 61 20.16 1.86 -15.73
C THR A 61 21.19 1.16 -14.86
N GLU A 62 21.79 1.85 -13.88
CA GLU A 62 22.74 1.25 -12.93
C GLU A 62 22.06 0.43 -11.82
N PHE A 63 20.74 0.59 -11.65
CA PHE A 63 19.96 -0.11 -10.63
C PHE A 63 19.13 -1.23 -11.24
N ASP A 64 18.80 -2.23 -10.43
CA ASP A 64 17.94 -3.35 -10.80
C ASP A 64 16.75 -3.48 -9.84
N GLY A 65 15.73 -4.24 -10.27
CA GLY A 65 14.57 -4.59 -9.45
C GLY A 65 13.85 -3.40 -8.82
N ILE A 66 13.69 -3.44 -7.49
CA ILE A 66 12.95 -2.42 -6.75
C ILE A 66 13.71 -1.08 -6.69
N GLU A 67 15.04 -1.11 -6.67
CA GLU A 67 15.86 0.11 -6.68
C GLU A 67 15.73 0.84 -8.01
N ARG A 68 15.66 0.11 -9.13
CA ARG A 68 15.36 0.69 -10.44
C ARG A 68 13.99 1.34 -10.46
N THR A 69 12.98 0.64 -9.94
CA THR A 69 11.61 1.17 -9.83
C THR A 69 11.58 2.46 -9.01
N ARG A 70 12.29 2.48 -7.86
CA ARG A 70 12.46 3.66 -7.02
C ARG A 70 13.06 4.82 -7.81
N CYS A 71 14.18 4.58 -8.49
CA CYS A 71 14.86 5.57 -9.31
C CYS A 71 13.95 6.14 -10.40
N VAL A 72 13.23 5.28 -11.12
CA VAL A 72 12.34 5.70 -12.22
C VAL A 72 11.19 6.57 -11.68
N ARG A 73 10.57 6.18 -10.56
CA ARG A 73 9.49 6.97 -9.94
C ARG A 73 9.99 8.33 -9.47
N GLU A 74 11.17 8.39 -8.86
CA GLU A 74 11.79 9.64 -8.46
C GLU A 74 12.18 10.50 -9.68
N CYS A 75 12.67 9.89 -10.75
CA CYS A 75 13.00 10.57 -12.01
C CYS A 75 11.77 11.20 -12.67
N ILE A 76 10.64 10.48 -12.75
CA ILE A 76 9.40 10.96 -13.36
C ILE A 76 8.90 12.22 -12.65
N SER A 77 8.89 12.19 -11.32
CA SER A 77 8.51 13.36 -10.52
C SER A 77 9.05 13.22 -9.10
N PRO A 78 10.15 13.92 -8.76
CA PRO A 78 10.75 13.83 -7.42
C PRO A 78 9.76 14.24 -6.33
N SER A 79 8.97 15.27 -6.63
CA SER A 79 7.96 15.76 -5.72
C SER A 79 6.83 14.75 -5.50
N CYS A 80 6.39 13.98 -6.50
CA CYS A 80 5.28 13.03 -6.31
C CYS A 80 5.78 11.79 -5.62
N TYR A 81 7.02 11.41 -5.91
CA TYR A 81 7.69 10.33 -5.22
C TYR A 81 7.80 10.62 -3.72
N GLN A 82 8.23 11.83 -3.36
CA GLN A 82 8.33 12.26 -1.96
C GLN A 82 7.00 12.24 -1.20
N GLU A 83 5.90 12.47 -1.91
CA GLU A 83 4.59 12.57 -1.29
C GLU A 83 3.92 11.19 -1.13
N ILE A 84 4.10 10.31 -2.12
CA ILE A 84 3.42 9.02 -2.17
C ILE A 84 4.25 7.89 -1.53
N TYR A 85 5.58 7.95 -1.63
CA TYR A 85 6.45 6.82 -1.27
C TYR A 85 7.46 7.13 -0.16
N LYS A 86 7.78 8.39 0.16
CA LYS A 86 8.85 8.70 1.14
C LYS A 86 8.58 8.20 2.56
N PHE A 87 7.32 8.18 2.96
CA PHE A 87 6.95 7.77 4.32
C PHE A 87 7.00 6.25 4.50
N ASP A 88 6.86 5.51 3.40
CA ASP A 88 6.82 4.05 3.36
C ASP A 88 7.23 3.59 1.97
N GLU A 89 8.52 3.29 1.80
CA GLU A 89 9.08 2.92 0.51
C GLU A 89 8.63 1.52 0.09
N LEU A 90 8.59 1.24 -1.21
CA LEU A 90 8.25 -0.11 -1.68
C LEU A 90 9.36 -1.10 -1.36
N GLU A 91 8.98 -2.24 -0.78
CA GLU A 91 9.88 -3.36 -0.53
C GLU A 91 9.80 -4.42 -1.65
N GLU A 92 10.80 -5.30 -1.71
CA GLU A 92 10.83 -6.36 -2.70
C GLU A 92 9.74 -7.40 -2.43
N GLY A 93 8.91 -7.67 -3.45
CA GLY A 93 7.77 -8.59 -3.33
C GLY A 93 6.46 -7.92 -2.93
N GLU A 94 6.46 -6.61 -2.65
CA GLU A 94 5.23 -5.86 -2.39
C GLU A 94 4.46 -5.48 -3.66
N ILE A 95 3.14 -5.37 -3.53
CA ILE A 95 2.25 -4.90 -4.60
C ILE A 95 2.04 -3.40 -4.44
N ASP A 96 2.43 -2.61 -5.43
CA ASP A 96 2.21 -1.16 -5.43
C ASP A 96 0.76 -0.78 -5.75
N VAL A 97 -0.06 -0.62 -4.71
CA VAL A 97 -1.44 -0.11 -4.84
C VAL A 97 -1.52 1.40 -5.05
N ARG A 98 -0.43 2.14 -4.84
CA ARG A 98 -0.38 3.61 -4.87
C ARG A 98 -0.10 4.17 -6.26
N LEU A 99 0.29 3.33 -7.21
CA LEU A 99 0.71 3.72 -8.56
C LEU A 99 -0.29 4.65 -9.27
N ASN A 100 -1.60 4.41 -9.11
CA ASN A 100 -2.61 5.26 -9.72
C ASN A 100 -2.61 6.67 -9.12
N SER A 101 -2.45 6.78 -7.81
CA SER A 101 -2.33 8.09 -7.15
C SER A 101 -1.04 8.81 -7.55
N PHE A 102 0.06 8.08 -7.70
CA PHE A 102 1.30 8.65 -8.25
C PHE A 102 1.12 9.20 -9.67
N ARG A 103 0.48 8.43 -10.57
CA ARG A 103 0.16 8.88 -11.94
C ARG A 103 -0.70 10.14 -11.96
N ALA A 104 -1.70 10.21 -11.08
CA ALA A 104 -2.56 11.37 -10.95
C ALA A 104 -1.80 12.61 -10.46
N CYS A 105 -0.98 12.47 -9.41
CA CYS A 105 -0.11 13.55 -8.92
C CYS A 105 0.79 14.09 -10.05
N PHE A 106 1.42 13.19 -10.81
CA PHE A 106 2.26 13.58 -11.95
C PHE A 106 1.48 14.39 -12.98
N MET A 107 0.30 13.91 -13.41
CA MET A 107 -0.52 14.62 -14.40
C MET A 107 -0.97 16.00 -13.92
N GLN A 108 -1.35 16.13 -12.64
CA GLN A 108 -1.71 17.44 -12.07
C GLN A 108 -0.55 18.42 -12.15
N ARG A 109 0.66 17.99 -11.79
CA ARG A 109 1.87 18.84 -11.83
C ARG A 109 2.29 19.16 -13.24
N LEU A 110 2.22 18.19 -14.14
CA LEU A 110 2.54 18.37 -15.55
C LEU A 110 1.60 19.38 -16.22
N ASN A 111 0.31 19.34 -15.89
CA ASN A 111 -0.67 20.30 -16.41
C ASN A 111 -0.48 21.70 -15.82
N ARG A 112 -0.11 21.80 -14.53
CA ARG A 112 0.21 23.10 -13.90
C ARG A 112 1.42 23.78 -14.52
N ASN A 113 2.45 23.01 -14.92
CA ASN A 113 3.66 23.56 -15.53
C ASN A 113 3.46 23.99 -16.99
N ARG A 114 2.30 23.71 -17.61
CA ARG A 114 1.97 24.06 -19.00
C ARG A 114 1.02 25.25 -19.13
N GLY A 115 0.48 25.75 -18.02
CA GLY A 115 -0.33 26.98 -17.96
C GLY A 115 0.54 28.17 -17.56
#